data_AF-A0A5N7CAC2-F1
#
_entry.id   AF-A0A5N7CAC2-F1
#
_cell.length_a   1.000
_cell.length_b   1.000
_cell.length_c   1.000
_cell.angle_alpha   90.00
_cell.angle_beta   90.00
_cell.angle_gamma   90.00
#
_symmetry.space_group_name_H-M   'P 1'
#
loop_
_entity.id
_entity.type
_entity.pdbx_description
1 polymer ?
#
loop_
_entity_poly.entity_id
_entity_poly.type
_entity_poly.pdbx_seq_one_letter_code
_entity_poly.pdbx_strand_id
1 'polypeptide(L)'
;MDQGLPRIPWSSGRLLSDAQRDRKRRMNRASQLRRREALKNSLKSINNRLFHMEQRCLALLPSPSNSLGACTDTSPFTLNDCANNGTSLCDSLNEILGSVCLFKPSQVCTNDHFNQDALIRGVILGWNVLQHEYFTCPIWSILHRIDALLMAGTAVATRLALLRGIHLLLLTARRVFHRGFAQGELNPQNPIAL
;
A
#
# COMPACT_ATOMS: atom_id res chain seq x y z
N MET A 1 41.72 -7.15 -55.38
CA MET A 1 40.63 -8.15 -55.43
C MET A 1 39.85 -8.01 -54.13
N ASP A 2 38.72 -7.30 -54.18
CA ASP A 2 37.91 -6.97 -53.00
C ASP A 2 36.87 -8.08 -52.79
N GLN A 3 37.17 -9.04 -51.89
CA GLN A 3 36.26 -10.14 -51.58
C GLN A 3 35.14 -9.63 -50.66
N GLY A 4 34.05 -9.18 -51.28
CA GLY A 4 32.86 -8.71 -50.58
C GLY A 4 32.19 -9.82 -49.77
N LEU A 5 32.04 -9.58 -48.46
CA LEU A 5 31.30 -10.44 -47.53
C LEU A 5 29.88 -10.76 -48.03
N PRO A 6 29.37 -11.99 -47.83
CA PRO A 6 28.06 -12.39 -48.32
C PRO A 6 26.96 -11.56 -47.66
N ARG A 7 26.15 -10.88 -48.49
CA ARG A 7 25.03 -10.05 -48.03
C ARG A 7 23.85 -10.95 -47.67
N ILE A 8 23.53 -11.03 -46.39
CA ILE A 8 22.38 -11.79 -45.90
C ILE A 8 21.09 -11.05 -46.34
N PRO A 9 20.21 -11.69 -47.13
CA PRO A 9 18.94 -11.10 -47.52
C PRO A 9 18.01 -10.96 -46.30
N TRP A 10 17.10 -9.97 -46.37
CA TRP A 10 16.01 -9.90 -45.40
C TRP A 10 15.11 -11.15 -45.57
N SER A 11 14.25 -11.44 -44.58
CA SER A 11 13.30 -12.57 -44.63
C SER A 11 12.39 -12.61 -45.88
N SER A 12 12.26 -11.48 -46.59
CA SER A 12 11.55 -11.35 -47.87
C SER A 12 12.40 -11.72 -49.11
N GLY A 13 13.66 -12.16 -48.96
CA GLY A 13 14.59 -12.39 -50.07
C GLY A 13 15.19 -11.10 -50.68
N ARG A 14 14.74 -9.92 -50.24
CA ARG A 14 15.18 -8.63 -50.77
C ARG A 14 16.57 -8.25 -50.28
N LEU A 15 17.46 -7.91 -51.22
CA LEU A 15 18.78 -7.34 -50.93
C LEU A 15 18.74 -5.81 -51.01
N LEU A 16 19.05 -5.15 -49.90
CA LEU A 16 19.22 -3.70 -49.87
C LEU A 16 20.67 -3.33 -50.19
N SER A 17 20.84 -2.35 -51.08
CA SER A 17 22.13 -1.68 -51.28
C SER A 17 22.62 -1.04 -49.97
N ASP A 18 23.93 -0.80 -49.85
CA ASP A 18 24.48 -0.19 -48.63
C ASP A 18 23.89 1.20 -48.40
N ALA A 19 23.74 1.99 -49.47
CA ALA A 19 23.10 3.31 -49.41
C ALA A 19 21.67 3.26 -48.84
N GLN A 20 20.88 2.24 -49.21
CA GLN A 20 19.51 2.07 -48.67
C GLN A 20 19.53 1.62 -47.20
N ARG A 21 20.45 0.74 -46.81
CA ARG A 21 20.63 0.34 -45.40
C ARG A 21 21.05 1.52 -44.54
N ASP A 22 21.96 2.34 -45.01
CA ASP A 22 22.43 3.52 -44.30
C ASP A 22 21.34 4.59 -44.18
N ARG A 23 20.54 4.79 -45.23
CA ARG A 23 19.34 5.64 -45.14
C ARG A 23 18.36 5.11 -44.10
N LYS A 24 18.07 3.80 -44.08
CA LYS A 24 17.18 3.18 -43.08
C LYS A 24 17.73 3.32 -41.66
N ARG A 25 19.03 3.11 -41.46
CA ARG A 25 19.71 3.28 -40.16
C ARG A 25 19.62 4.73 -39.68
N ARG A 26 19.90 5.72 -40.55
CA ARG A 26 19.76 7.15 -40.23
C ARG A 26 18.33 7.48 -39.83
N MET A 27 17.34 7.01 -40.58
CA MET A 27 15.92 7.21 -40.26
C MET A 27 15.52 6.57 -38.93
N ASN A 28 16.00 5.35 -38.65
CA ASN A 28 15.73 4.67 -37.39
C ASN A 28 16.34 5.44 -36.21
N ARG A 29 17.61 5.87 -36.33
CA ARG A 29 18.28 6.72 -35.32
C ARG A 29 17.50 8.00 -35.07
N ALA A 30 17.09 8.72 -36.13
CA ALA A 30 16.30 9.94 -36.00
C ALA A 30 14.92 9.70 -35.36
N SER A 31 14.26 8.57 -35.67
CA SER A 31 12.99 8.19 -35.05
C SER A 31 13.15 7.88 -33.55
N GLN A 32 14.18 7.11 -33.19
CA GLN A 32 14.50 6.81 -31.79
C GLN A 32 14.83 8.07 -30.99
N LEU A 33 15.62 8.99 -31.57
CA LEU A 33 15.91 10.28 -30.95
C LEU A 33 14.64 11.09 -30.70
N ARG A 34 13.75 11.20 -31.70
CA ARG A 34 12.46 11.90 -31.53
C ARG A 34 11.58 11.29 -30.45
N ARG A 35 11.53 9.95 -30.34
CA ARG A 35 10.78 9.27 -29.27
C ARG A 35 11.36 9.57 -27.89
N ARG A 36 12.68 9.54 -27.74
CA ARG A 36 13.36 9.88 -26.48
C ARG A 36 13.11 11.32 -26.08
N GLU A 37 13.18 12.25 -27.04
CA GLU A 37 12.91 13.67 -26.78
C GLU A 37 11.45 13.91 -26.40
N ALA A 38 10.50 13.26 -27.08
CA ALA A 38 9.08 13.32 -26.72
C ALA A 38 8.82 12.80 -25.30
N LEU A 39 9.44 11.69 -24.91
CA LEU A 39 9.35 11.16 -23.54
C LEU A 39 9.95 12.12 -22.52
N LYS A 40 11.13 12.67 -22.80
CA LYS A 40 11.79 13.67 -21.93
C LYS A 40 10.92 14.91 -21.75
N ASN A 41 10.31 15.41 -22.82
CA ASN A 41 9.40 16.55 -22.78
C ASN A 41 8.13 16.24 -22.00
N SER A 42 7.58 15.02 -22.14
CA SER A 42 6.45 14.56 -21.35
C SER A 42 6.77 14.52 -19.86
N LEU A 43 7.91 13.92 -19.48
CA LEU A 43 8.37 13.88 -18.08
C LEU A 43 8.56 15.28 -17.51
N LYS A 44 9.19 16.19 -18.27
CA LYS A 44 9.36 17.59 -17.86
C LYS A 44 8.01 18.28 -17.65
N SER A 45 7.04 18.05 -18.54
CA SER A 45 5.69 18.59 -18.42
C SER A 45 4.98 18.07 -17.16
N ILE A 46 5.05 16.76 -16.90
CA ILE A 46 4.46 16.14 -15.72
C ILE A 46 5.11 16.68 -14.43
N ASN A 47 6.44 16.75 -14.38
CA ASN A 47 7.16 17.30 -13.23
C ASN A 47 6.79 18.77 -12.97
N ASN A 48 6.70 19.58 -14.01
CA ASN A 48 6.27 20.98 -13.87
C ASN A 48 4.84 21.07 -13.34
N ARG A 49 3.93 20.22 -13.82
CA ARG A 49 2.55 20.17 -13.32
C ARG A 49 2.51 19.76 -11.85
N LEU A 50 3.30 18.75 -11.46
CA LEU A 50 3.38 18.29 -10.07
C LEU A 50 3.91 19.41 -9.17
N PHE A 51 5.00 20.06 -9.57
CA PHE A 51 5.54 21.22 -8.86
C PHE A 51 4.49 22.33 -8.68
N HIS A 52 3.74 22.67 -9.72
CA HIS A 52 2.66 23.66 -9.59
C HIS A 52 1.52 23.23 -8.68
N MET A 53 1.13 21.95 -8.69
CA MET A 53 0.13 21.42 -7.76
C MET A 53 0.65 21.49 -6.32
N GLU A 54 1.89 21.10 -6.08
CA GLU A 54 2.54 21.17 -4.77
C GLU A 54 2.57 22.62 -4.25
N GLN A 55 3.01 23.58 -5.07
CA GLN A 55 3.00 24.99 -4.71
C GLN A 55 1.59 25.51 -4.37
N ARG A 56 0.56 25.07 -5.10
CA ARG A 56 -0.83 25.43 -4.79
C ARG A 56 -1.30 24.81 -3.48
N CYS A 57 -0.99 23.55 -3.23
CA CYS A 57 -1.32 22.90 -1.95
C CYS A 57 -0.63 23.61 -0.78
N LEU A 58 0.64 23.96 -0.92
CA LEU A 58 1.39 24.71 0.09
C LEU A 58 0.82 26.11 0.32
N ALA A 59 0.35 26.80 -0.73
CA ALA A 59 -0.30 28.11 -0.59
C ALA A 59 -1.66 28.06 0.09
N LEU A 60 -2.35 26.91 0.07
CA LEU A 60 -3.62 26.68 0.76
C LEU A 60 -3.43 26.23 2.21
N LEU A 61 -2.22 25.80 2.59
CA LEU A 61 -1.88 25.53 3.98
C LEU A 61 -1.62 26.85 4.71
N PRO A 62 -2.29 27.13 5.84
CA PRO A 62 -2.01 28.33 6.62
C PRO A 62 -0.56 28.28 7.14
N SER A 63 0.15 29.41 6.99
CA SER A 63 1.51 29.57 7.52
C SER A 63 1.52 29.36 9.03
N PRO A 64 2.52 28.66 9.61
CA PRO A 64 2.61 28.43 11.05
C PRO A 64 3.11 29.71 11.75
N SER A 65 2.26 30.74 11.81
CA SER A 65 2.43 31.83 12.76
C SER A 65 1.07 32.26 13.29
N ASN A 66 0.83 31.85 14.53
CA ASN A 66 -0.14 32.35 15.49
C ASN A 66 -1.62 32.06 15.23
N SER A 67 -2.06 30.86 15.62
CA SER A 67 -3.36 30.71 16.30
C SER A 67 -3.40 29.44 17.14
N LEU A 68 -3.07 29.60 18.42
CA LEU A 68 -3.64 28.81 19.50
C LEU A 68 -5.15 29.10 19.49
N GLY A 69 -5.95 28.21 18.88
CA GLY A 69 -7.39 28.42 18.73
C GLY A 69 -8.05 27.21 18.11
N ALA A 70 -8.82 26.50 18.95
CA ALA A 70 -9.43 25.22 18.68
C ALA A 70 -10.39 25.18 17.48
N CYS A 71 -10.28 24.11 16.70
CA CYS A 71 -11.41 23.30 16.29
C CYS A 71 -10.91 21.86 16.09
N THR A 72 -11.25 21.03 17.07
CA THR A 72 -10.99 19.59 17.09
C THR A 72 -11.83 18.91 16.02
N ASP A 73 -11.20 18.52 14.92
CA ASP A 73 -11.63 17.40 14.06
C ASP A 73 -10.37 16.74 13.48
N THR A 74 -9.43 16.43 14.37
CA THR A 74 -8.26 15.61 14.04
C THR A 74 -8.71 14.16 14.05
N SER A 75 -8.92 13.63 12.85
CA SER A 75 -8.94 12.19 12.56
C SER A 75 -7.86 11.46 13.38
N PRO A 76 -8.17 10.36 14.08
CA PRO A 76 -7.26 9.72 15.04
C PRO A 76 -6.07 8.97 14.41
N PHE A 77 -5.71 9.26 13.15
CA PHE A 77 -4.69 8.50 12.41
C PHE A 77 -3.63 9.35 11.71
N THR A 78 -3.34 10.57 12.19
CA THR A 78 -2.08 11.22 11.80
C THR A 78 -0.92 10.51 12.49
N LEU A 79 -0.20 9.73 11.69
CA LEU A 79 1.12 9.19 11.97
C LEU A 79 2.09 10.36 12.16
N ASN A 80 2.08 10.97 13.35
CA ASN A 80 3.00 12.01 13.73
C ASN A 80 3.56 11.72 15.13
N ASP A 81 4.19 10.55 15.25
CA ASP A 81 5.20 10.29 16.27
C ASP A 81 6.53 10.06 15.55
N CYS A 82 7.01 11.14 14.91
CA CYS A 82 8.37 11.25 14.44
C CYS A 82 9.25 11.83 15.57
N ALA A 83 9.22 11.23 16.76
CA ALA A 83 10.16 11.57 17.83
C ALA A 83 10.27 10.43 18.85
N ASN A 84 11.42 9.75 18.77
CA ASN A 84 12.07 8.96 19.82
C ASN A 84 11.90 7.44 19.79
N ASN A 85 13.07 6.82 19.58
CA ASN A 85 13.43 5.41 19.75
C ASN A 85 13.13 4.53 18.53
N GLY A 86 14.19 4.00 17.94
CA GLY A 86 14.17 3.09 16.79
C GLY A 86 13.49 1.77 17.11
N THR A 87 12.17 1.80 17.24
CA THR A 87 11.33 0.62 17.15
C THR A 87 11.48 0.11 15.72
N SER A 88 12.03 -1.09 15.60
CA SER A 88 12.14 -1.75 14.31
C SER A 88 10.73 -1.94 13.73
N LEU A 89 10.60 -2.04 12.41
CA LEU A 89 9.32 -2.37 11.76
C LEU A 89 8.62 -3.58 12.43
N CYS A 90 9.40 -4.54 12.92
CA CYS A 90 8.92 -5.69 13.68
C CYS A 90 8.25 -5.29 15.00
N ASP A 91 8.80 -4.33 15.73
CA ASP A 91 8.21 -3.85 16.99
C ASP A 91 6.87 -3.16 16.74
N SER A 92 6.79 -2.33 15.69
CA SER A 92 5.53 -1.71 15.29
C SER A 92 4.48 -2.74 14.86
N LEU A 93 4.88 -3.77 14.10
CA LEU A 93 3.98 -4.85 13.70
C LEU A 93 3.53 -5.68 14.91
N ASN A 94 4.42 -5.97 15.84
CA ASN A 94 4.09 -6.70 17.07
C ASN A 94 3.10 -5.93 17.93
N GLU A 95 3.29 -4.62 18.08
CA GLU A 95 2.34 -3.76 18.80
C GLU A 95 0.96 -3.74 18.11
N ILE A 96 0.95 -3.57 16.79
CA ILE A 96 -0.28 -3.57 15.99
C ILE A 96 -1.01 -4.90 16.11
N LEU A 97 -0.32 -6.02 15.94
CA LEU A 97 -0.91 -7.36 16.05
C LEU A 97 -1.34 -7.68 17.49
N GLY A 98 -0.56 -7.26 18.48
CA GLY A 98 -0.85 -7.44 19.91
C GLY A 98 -2.11 -6.70 20.36
N SER A 99 -2.43 -5.57 19.73
CA SER A 99 -3.64 -4.78 20.04
C SER A 99 -4.95 -5.57 19.85
N VAL A 100 -4.95 -6.65 19.06
CA VAL A 100 -6.12 -7.53 18.87
C VAL A 100 -6.62 -8.15 20.17
N CYS A 101 -5.74 -8.39 21.13
CA CYS A 101 -6.10 -8.96 22.43
C CYS A 101 -6.98 -8.02 23.28
N LEU A 102 -7.00 -6.72 22.96
CA LEU A 102 -7.74 -5.70 23.71
C LEU A 102 -9.19 -5.53 23.24
N PHE A 103 -9.58 -6.12 22.11
CA PHE A 103 -10.91 -5.89 21.53
C PHE A 103 -12.00 -6.78 22.12
N LYS A 104 -13.06 -6.14 22.64
CA LYS A 104 -14.23 -6.82 23.21
C LYS A 104 -14.96 -7.69 22.18
N PRO A 105 -15.50 -8.88 22.56
CA PRO A 105 -16.31 -9.78 21.71
C PRO A 105 -17.26 -9.08 20.75
N SER A 106 -18.05 -8.15 21.28
CA SER A 106 -19.10 -7.39 20.58
C SER A 106 -18.61 -6.41 19.51
N GLN A 107 -17.34 -6.00 19.56
CA GLN A 107 -16.80 -5.00 18.63
C GLN A 107 -16.24 -5.61 17.35
N VAL A 108 -16.03 -6.93 17.30
CA VAL A 108 -15.40 -7.59 16.15
C VAL A 108 -16.44 -8.28 15.29
N CYS A 109 -16.44 -7.94 14.01
CA CYS A 109 -17.24 -8.62 13.01
C CYS A 109 -16.79 -10.07 12.83
N THR A 110 -17.68 -11.01 13.12
CA THR A 110 -17.48 -12.45 12.86
C THR A 110 -18.12 -12.91 11.55
N ASN A 111 -18.94 -12.06 10.92
CA ASN A 111 -19.59 -12.37 9.65
C ASN A 111 -18.58 -12.33 8.51
N ASP A 112 -18.35 -13.49 7.90
CA ASP A 112 -17.30 -13.64 6.90
C ASP A 112 -17.58 -12.85 5.62
N HIS A 113 -18.85 -12.72 5.23
CA HIS A 113 -19.24 -12.01 4.02
C HIS A 113 -18.96 -10.51 4.13
N PHE A 114 -19.34 -9.89 5.26
CA PHE A 114 -19.02 -8.49 5.53
C PHE A 114 -17.51 -8.26 5.63
N ASN A 115 -16.78 -9.18 6.28
CA ASN A 115 -15.33 -9.07 6.36
C ASN A 115 -14.66 -9.18 4.99
N GLN A 116 -15.17 -10.04 4.11
CA GLN A 116 -14.67 -10.17 2.75
C GLN A 116 -14.95 -8.93 1.92
N ASP A 117 -16.18 -8.38 1.97
CA ASP A 117 -16.55 -7.14 1.28
C ASP A 117 -15.68 -5.96 1.75
N ALA A 118 -15.55 -5.79 3.07
CA ALA A 118 -14.73 -4.74 3.65
C ALA A 118 -13.27 -4.83 3.19
N LEU A 119 -12.71 -6.05 3.14
CA LEU A 119 -11.34 -6.27 2.71
C LEU A 119 -11.15 -5.97 1.21
N ILE A 120 -12.11 -6.38 0.37
CA ILE A 120 -12.09 -6.09 -1.07
C ILE A 120 -12.17 -4.59 -1.31
N ARG A 121 -13.12 -3.91 -0.66
CA ARG A 121 -13.30 -2.45 -0.79
C ARG A 121 -12.10 -1.69 -0.25
N GLY A 122 -11.56 -2.09 0.90
CA GLY A 122 -10.37 -1.48 1.48
C GLY A 122 -9.15 -1.54 0.55
N VAL A 123 -8.93 -2.68 -0.11
CA VAL A 123 -7.79 -2.86 -1.02
C VAL A 123 -8.00 -2.19 -2.39
N ILE A 124 -9.21 -2.27 -2.95
CA ILE A 124 -9.50 -1.77 -4.32
C ILE A 124 -9.84 -0.28 -4.31
N LEU A 125 -10.70 0.17 -3.41
CA LEU A 125 -11.22 1.54 -3.35
C LEU A 125 -10.46 2.41 -2.34
N GLY A 126 -9.71 1.79 -1.43
CA GLY A 126 -9.04 2.45 -0.32
C GLY A 126 -9.76 2.25 1.02
N TRP A 127 -8.98 2.12 2.10
CA TRP A 127 -9.48 1.83 3.45
C TRP A 127 -10.29 2.98 4.07
N ASN A 128 -10.12 4.20 3.58
CA ASN A 128 -10.89 5.38 3.96
C ASN A 128 -12.39 5.23 3.66
N VAL A 129 -12.76 4.43 2.66
CA VAL A 129 -14.18 4.18 2.31
C VAL A 129 -14.94 3.50 3.45
N LEU A 130 -14.25 2.73 4.31
CA LEU A 130 -14.87 2.01 5.43
C LEU A 130 -15.12 2.90 6.65
N GLN A 131 -14.55 4.10 6.70
CA GLN A 131 -14.70 5.03 7.84
C GLN A 131 -16.09 5.67 7.90
N HIS A 132 -16.85 5.65 6.81
CA HIS A 132 -18.17 6.26 6.71
C HIS A 132 -19.31 5.28 7.04
N GLU A 133 -19.00 4.06 7.47
CA GLU A 133 -20.01 3.06 7.79
C GLU A 133 -20.46 3.14 9.25
N TYR A 134 -21.73 2.82 9.50
CA TYR A 134 -22.33 2.78 10.84
C TYR A 134 -21.62 1.84 11.83
N PHE A 135 -20.85 0.89 11.31
CA PHE A 135 -20.06 -0.03 12.10
C PHE A 135 -18.71 -0.27 11.42
N THR A 136 -17.63 -0.08 12.16
CA THR A 136 -16.27 -0.35 11.69
C THR A 136 -15.62 -1.37 12.61
N CYS A 137 -15.27 -2.54 12.06
CA CYS A 137 -14.57 -3.56 12.84
C CYS A 137 -13.14 -3.08 13.16
N PRO A 138 -12.67 -3.13 14.42
CA PRO A 138 -11.30 -2.73 14.79
C PRO A 138 -10.21 -3.52 14.07
N ILE A 139 -10.50 -4.76 13.67
CA ILE A 139 -9.58 -5.59 12.88
C ILE A 139 -9.33 -4.96 11.51
N TRP A 140 -10.30 -4.28 10.89
CA TRP A 140 -10.09 -3.60 9.61
C TRP A 140 -9.10 -2.45 9.74
N SER A 141 -9.08 -1.75 10.88
CA SER A 141 -8.07 -0.71 11.16
C SER A 141 -6.67 -1.30 11.26
N ILE A 142 -6.53 -2.50 11.82
CA ILE A 142 -5.26 -3.22 11.87
C ILE A 142 -4.81 -3.63 10.45
N LEU A 143 -5.73 -4.20 9.66
CA LEU A 143 -5.43 -4.58 8.29
C LEU A 143 -5.02 -3.37 7.44
N HIS A 144 -5.68 -2.23 7.61
CA HIS A 144 -5.30 -0.98 6.96
C HIS A 144 -3.86 -0.57 7.32
N ARG A 145 -3.48 -0.60 8.61
CA ARG A 145 -2.10 -0.26 9.03
C ARG A 145 -1.08 -1.23 8.44
N ILE A 146 -1.37 -2.53 8.44
CA ILE A 146 -0.50 -3.55 7.86
C ILE A 146 -0.34 -3.35 6.35
N ASP A 147 -1.44 -3.07 5.65
CA ASP A 147 -1.43 -2.82 4.21
C ASP A 147 -0.62 -1.57 3.85
N ALA A 148 -0.77 -0.49 4.63
CA ALA A 148 0.00 0.74 4.45
C ALA A 148 1.51 0.54 4.70
N LEU A 149 1.88 -0.28 5.69
CA LEU A 149 3.27 -0.51 6.07
C LEU A 149 4.00 -1.49 5.15
N LEU A 150 3.35 -2.58 4.75
CA LEU A 150 4.01 -3.71 4.07
C LEU A 150 3.67 -3.84 2.59
N MET A 151 2.50 -3.34 2.17
CA MET A 151 1.85 -3.86 0.97
C MET A 151 1.61 -2.81 -0.12
N ALA A 152 1.98 -1.55 0.12
CA ALA A 152 1.75 -0.42 -0.78
C ALA A 152 2.28 -0.62 -2.22
N GLY A 153 3.32 -1.44 -2.41
CA GLY A 153 3.92 -1.74 -3.72
C GLY A 153 3.52 -3.09 -4.34
N THR A 154 2.61 -3.85 -3.72
CA THR A 154 2.30 -5.23 -4.13
C THR A 154 1.06 -5.33 -5.01
N ALA A 155 0.98 -6.37 -5.85
CA ALA A 155 -0.17 -6.60 -6.73
C ALA A 155 -1.46 -6.86 -5.92
N VAL A 156 -2.60 -6.38 -6.43
CA VAL A 156 -3.90 -6.44 -5.74
C VAL A 156 -4.28 -7.85 -5.28
N ALA A 157 -4.09 -8.86 -6.13
CA ALA A 157 -4.40 -10.26 -5.78
C ALA A 157 -3.55 -10.77 -4.60
N THR A 158 -2.26 -10.44 -4.59
CA THR A 158 -1.32 -10.80 -3.51
C THR A 158 -1.70 -10.10 -2.20
N ARG A 159 -2.09 -8.81 -2.28
CA ARG A 159 -2.60 -8.04 -1.14
C ARG A 159 -3.82 -8.68 -0.52
N LEU A 160 -4.82 -8.98 -1.34
CA LEU A 160 -6.07 -9.62 -0.91
C LEU A 160 -5.79 -10.96 -0.23
N ALA A 161 -4.96 -11.82 -0.83
CA ALA A 161 -4.63 -13.13 -0.27
C ALA A 161 -3.92 -13.03 1.08
N LEU A 162 -2.91 -12.15 1.19
CA LEU A 162 -2.13 -11.98 2.43
C LEU A 162 -2.96 -11.33 3.52
N LEU A 163 -3.68 -10.24 3.23
CA LEU A 163 -4.56 -9.58 4.19
C LEU A 163 -5.68 -10.50 4.66
N ARG A 164 -6.21 -11.36 3.77
CA ARG A 164 -7.18 -12.38 4.14
C ARG A 164 -6.58 -13.41 5.10
N GLY A 165 -5.35 -13.87 4.84
CA GLY A 165 -4.62 -14.75 5.75
C GLY A 165 -4.42 -14.12 7.14
N ILE A 166 -3.95 -12.87 7.16
CA ILE A 166 -3.74 -12.11 8.40
C ILE A 166 -5.06 -11.91 9.15
N HIS A 167 -6.14 -11.53 8.45
CA HIS A 167 -7.47 -11.38 9.04
C HIS A 167 -7.93 -12.66 9.76
N LEU A 168 -7.78 -13.83 9.13
CA LEU A 168 -8.14 -15.12 9.72
C LEU A 168 -7.25 -15.46 10.92
N LEU A 169 -5.96 -15.14 10.86
CA LEU A 169 -5.03 -15.30 11.97
C LEU A 169 -5.44 -14.43 13.17
N LEU A 170 -5.81 -13.17 12.94
CA LEU A 170 -6.25 -12.26 14.00
C LEU A 170 -7.56 -12.71 14.65
N LEU A 171 -8.54 -13.15 13.84
CA LEU A 171 -9.78 -13.73 14.36
C LEU A 171 -9.52 -14.98 15.21
N THR A 172 -8.58 -15.81 14.80
CA THR A 172 -8.23 -17.05 15.50
C THR A 172 -7.46 -16.77 16.79
N ALA A 173 -6.44 -15.91 16.75
CA ALA A 173 -5.66 -15.49 17.92
C ALA A 173 -6.56 -14.92 19.02
N ARG A 174 -7.53 -14.08 18.63
CA ARG A 174 -8.52 -13.54 19.57
C ARG A 174 -9.41 -14.60 20.20
N ARG A 175 -9.90 -15.56 19.41
CA ARG A 175 -10.73 -16.67 19.93
C ARG A 175 -9.97 -17.52 20.95
N VAL A 176 -8.68 -17.76 20.70
CA VAL A 176 -7.81 -18.51 21.62
C VAL A 176 -7.62 -17.74 22.92
N PHE A 177 -7.32 -16.43 22.85
CA PHE A 177 -7.12 -15.60 24.04
C PHE A 177 -8.39 -15.52 24.91
N HIS A 178 -9.56 -15.35 24.30
CA HIS A 178 -10.84 -15.34 25.03
C HIS A 178 -11.13 -16.69 25.72
N ARG A 179 -10.80 -17.81 25.08
CA ARG A 179 -10.97 -19.14 25.70
C ARG A 179 -9.99 -19.38 26.85
N GLY A 180 -8.75 -18.90 26.73
CA GLY A 180 -7.75 -18.97 27.81
C GLY A 180 -8.19 -18.19 29.06
N PHE A 181 -8.81 -17.01 28.88
CA PHE A 181 -9.37 -16.24 30.00
C PHE A 181 -10.60 -16.92 30.62
N ALA A 182 -11.51 -17.47 29.80
CA ALA A 182 -12.72 -18.14 30.30
C ALA A 182 -12.44 -19.44 31.08
N GLN A 183 -11.29 -20.08 30.88
CA GLN A 183 -10.87 -21.27 31.65
C GLN A 183 -10.09 -20.93 32.93
N GLY A 184 -9.69 -19.67 33.14
CA GLY A 184 -8.92 -19.22 34.30
C GLY A 184 -9.74 -18.78 35.52
N GLU A 185 -11.07 -18.71 35.43
CA GLU A 185 -11.95 -18.20 36.50
C GLU A 185 -12.72 -19.26 37.31
N LEU A 186 -12.41 -20.56 37.16
CA LEU A 186 -13.04 -21.61 37.97
C LEU A 186 -12.00 -22.36 38.83
N ASN A 187 -11.54 -21.73 39.92
CA ASN A 187 -11.50 -22.38 41.25
C ASN A 187 -11.11 -21.39 42.38
N PRO A 188 -12.09 -20.83 43.12
CA PRO A 188 -11.84 -20.28 44.44
C PRO A 188 -12.61 -21.04 45.52
N GLN A 189 -12.48 -22.37 45.61
CA GLN A 189 -13.01 -23.13 46.75
C GLN A 189 -12.07 -24.28 47.14
N ASN A 190 -11.06 -23.97 47.95
CA ASN A 190 -10.65 -24.87 49.03
C ASN A 190 -9.91 -24.08 50.12
N PRO A 191 -10.59 -23.63 51.18
CA PRO A 191 -9.92 -23.27 52.41
C PRO A 191 -9.54 -24.58 53.11
N ILE A 192 -8.24 -24.86 53.21
CA ILE A 192 -7.72 -25.88 54.12
C ILE A 192 -8.04 -25.38 55.53
N ALA A 193 -9.04 -25.99 56.15
CA ALA A 193 -9.26 -25.91 57.58
C ALA A 193 -8.21 -26.79 58.28
N LEU A 194 -7.51 -26.15 59.23
CA LEU A 194 -6.68 -26.66 60.34
C LEU A 194 -6.20 -28.12 60.30
#